data_AF-A0A822DH60-F1
#
_entry.id   AF-A0A822DH60-F1
#
_cell.length_a   1.000
_cell.length_b   1.000
_cell.length_c   1.000
_cell.angle_alpha   90.00
_cell.angle_beta   90.00
_cell.angle_gamma   90.00
#
_symmetry.space_group_name_H-M   'P 1'
#
loop_
_entity.id
_entity.type
_entity.pdbx_description
1 polymer ?
#
loop_
_entity_poly.entity_id
_entity_poly.type
_entity_poly.pdbx_seq_one_letter_code
_entity_poly.pdbx_strand_id
1 'polypeptide(L)'
;MSSKTTVISGFELVKHLQKWSKNNLRQETLFCTIDVTDLYTMVPQIEGVLSLKKMLDHLKLKQIGGLKIETIIRLSRFVMQNNYFSYDGQFYHQIRGGAMGSPLTLTMANCYMFFYERDIVKQINNSNGLYFRYIDDIFIVINWPVRHLLKQIDRWNHFDENIKLSENISSIVDFLDLHIENQDGQLFTTIYQKPSYEPYYLPFNSIHPLHMKKNIIFTMLLRAIRYCSTFQAYLDERENLRMALMVNKYPNKFIHEQFDHVLLKLNIDQPLT
;
A
#
# COMPACT_ATOMS: atom_id res chain seq x y z
N MET A 1 -13.58 -7.58 8.06
CA MET A 1 -14.10 -7.75 6.68
C MET A 1 -13.27 -6.99 5.66
N SER A 2 -12.86 -5.72 5.91
CA SER A 2 -11.86 -5.04 5.07
C SER A 2 -10.50 -5.74 5.07
N SER A 3 -10.13 -6.44 6.15
CA SER A 3 -8.88 -7.21 6.26
C SER A 3 -8.70 -8.34 5.22
N LYS A 4 -9.69 -8.63 4.38
CA LYS A 4 -9.54 -9.59 3.26
C LYS A 4 -9.24 -8.93 1.92
N THR A 5 -9.51 -7.63 1.81
CA THR A 5 -9.44 -6.84 0.57
C THR A 5 -8.55 -5.61 0.72
N THR A 6 -8.05 -5.35 1.92
CA THR A 6 -7.15 -4.26 2.25
C THR A 6 -5.86 -4.87 2.76
N VAL A 7 -4.73 -4.42 2.22
CA VAL A 7 -3.40 -4.73 2.76
C VAL A 7 -2.90 -3.54 3.55
N ILE A 8 -2.13 -3.78 4.61
CA ILE A 8 -1.51 -2.72 5.41
C ILE A 8 -0.01 -2.58 5.15
N SER A 9 0.59 -3.50 4.38
CA SER A 9 2.00 -3.47 4.02
C SER A 9 2.29 -4.38 2.82
N GLY A 10 3.41 -4.16 2.14
CA GLY A 10 3.90 -5.09 1.12
C GLY A 10 4.13 -6.50 1.67
N PHE A 11 4.52 -6.65 2.94
CA PHE A 11 4.73 -7.97 3.54
C PHE A 11 3.46 -8.85 3.53
N GLU A 12 2.31 -8.24 3.81
CA GLU A 12 1.03 -8.95 3.77
C GLU A 12 0.69 -9.35 2.33
N LEU A 13 0.88 -8.44 1.38
CA LEU A 13 0.67 -8.71 -0.04
C LEU A 13 1.53 -9.88 -0.55
N VAL A 14 2.84 -9.88 -0.26
CA VAL A 14 3.77 -10.96 -0.66
C VAL A 14 3.29 -12.32 -0.15
N LYS A 15 2.84 -12.41 1.11
CA LYS A 15 2.32 -13.67 1.66
C LYS A 15 1.11 -14.18 0.90
N HIS A 16 0.18 -13.29 0.56
CA HIS A 16 -1.00 -13.67 -0.22
C HIS A 16 -0.62 -14.09 -1.63
N LEU A 17 0.27 -13.35 -2.28
CA LEU A 17 0.78 -13.64 -3.62
C LEU A 17 1.53 -14.96 -3.67
N GLN A 18 2.46 -15.22 -2.76
CA GLN A 18 3.20 -16.48 -2.67
C GLN A 18 2.28 -17.69 -2.46
N LYS A 19 1.20 -17.52 -1.69
CA LYS A 19 0.21 -18.60 -1.49
C LYS A 19 -0.59 -18.85 -2.77
N TRP A 20 -1.02 -17.78 -3.43
CA TRP A 20 -1.82 -17.83 -4.64
C TRP A 20 -1.00 -18.36 -5.84
N SER A 21 0.24 -17.92 -5.98
CA SER A 21 1.08 -18.24 -7.14
C SER A 21 1.34 -19.74 -7.29
N LYS A 22 1.46 -20.47 -6.18
CA LYS A 22 1.70 -21.94 -6.17
C LYS A 22 0.74 -22.75 -7.03
N ASN A 23 -0.52 -22.33 -7.13
CA ASN A 23 -1.56 -23.09 -7.84
C ASN A 23 -2.19 -22.30 -9.01
N ASN A 24 -1.96 -21.00 -9.07
CA ASN A 24 -2.72 -20.12 -9.96
C ASN A 24 -1.84 -19.31 -10.93
N LEU A 25 -0.55 -19.09 -10.65
CA LEU A 25 0.30 -18.29 -11.54
C LEU A 25 0.63 -19.09 -12.80
N ARG A 26 0.46 -18.45 -13.97
CA ARG A 26 0.72 -18.99 -15.31
C ARG A 26 1.72 -18.10 -16.02
N GLN A 27 2.30 -18.57 -17.12
CA GLN A 27 3.21 -17.79 -17.95
C GLN A 27 2.55 -16.50 -18.46
N GLU A 28 1.27 -16.55 -18.80
CA GLU A 28 0.52 -15.42 -19.35
C GLU A 28 -0.16 -14.56 -18.27
N THR A 29 0.03 -14.87 -16.98
CA THR A 29 -0.56 -14.08 -15.91
C THR A 29 0.08 -12.70 -15.88
N LEU A 30 -0.77 -11.66 -15.93
CA LEU A 30 -0.35 -10.28 -15.72
C LEU A 30 -0.84 -9.78 -14.37
N PHE A 31 -0.10 -8.82 -13.82
CA PHE A 31 -0.48 -8.04 -12.67
C PHE A 31 -1.11 -6.73 -13.13
N CYS A 32 -2.05 -6.23 -12.36
CA CYS A 32 -2.73 -4.97 -12.60
C CYS A 32 -2.60 -4.11 -11.35
N THR A 33 -2.00 -2.95 -11.50
CA THR A 33 -1.99 -1.88 -10.49
C THR A 33 -2.95 -0.80 -10.96
N ILE A 34 -3.72 -0.24 -10.04
CA ILE A 34 -4.71 0.80 -10.36
C ILE A 34 -4.54 1.91 -9.33
N ASP A 35 -4.32 3.12 -9.81
CA ASP A 35 -4.36 4.35 -9.02
C ASP A 35 -5.79 4.92 -9.05
N VAL A 36 -6.32 5.29 -7.88
CA VAL A 36 -7.58 6.02 -7.77
C VAL A 36 -7.30 7.52 -7.78
N THR A 37 -7.52 8.14 -8.93
CA THR A 37 -7.14 9.53 -9.15
C THR A 37 -7.86 10.48 -8.19
N ASP A 38 -7.08 11.32 -7.49
CA ASP A 38 -7.57 12.43 -6.67
C ASP A 38 -8.62 12.02 -5.61
N LEU A 39 -8.49 10.81 -5.04
CA LEU A 39 -9.52 10.20 -4.17
C LEU A 39 -10.06 11.18 -3.10
N TYR A 40 -9.19 11.85 -2.34
CA TYR A 40 -9.63 12.73 -1.25
C TYR A 40 -10.34 13.99 -1.73
N THR A 41 -9.96 14.50 -2.89
CA THR A 41 -10.49 15.75 -3.46
C THR A 41 -11.74 15.51 -4.31
N MET A 42 -11.97 14.28 -4.78
CA MET A 42 -13.10 13.96 -5.64
C MET A 42 -14.31 13.37 -4.89
N VAL A 43 -14.12 12.72 -3.74
CA VAL A 43 -15.23 12.18 -2.94
C VAL A 43 -16.21 13.28 -2.54
N PRO A 44 -17.49 13.21 -2.94
CA PRO A 44 -18.48 14.22 -2.57
C PRO A 44 -18.68 14.28 -1.06
N GLN A 45 -18.85 15.48 -0.51
CA GLN A 45 -18.87 15.69 0.94
C GLN A 45 -20.06 15.01 1.63
N ILE A 46 -21.24 15.07 1.02
CA ILE A 46 -22.46 14.50 1.58
C ILE A 46 -22.39 12.98 1.49
N GLU A 47 -22.06 12.45 0.33
CA GLU A 47 -21.97 11.03 0.03
C GLU A 47 -20.84 10.37 0.83
N GLY A 48 -19.72 11.08 1.03
CA GLY A 48 -18.64 10.68 1.94
C GLY A 48 -19.14 10.47 3.38
N VAL A 49 -19.91 11.42 3.92
CA VAL A 49 -20.52 11.30 5.25
C VAL A 49 -21.58 10.19 5.30
N LEU A 50 -22.38 10.04 4.24
CA LEU A 50 -23.35 8.94 4.14
C LEU A 50 -22.66 7.58 4.07
N SER A 51 -21.51 7.48 3.41
CA SER A 51 -20.70 6.25 3.37
C SER A 51 -20.20 5.88 4.77
N LEU A 52 -19.78 6.87 5.58
CA LEU A 52 -19.43 6.65 6.98
C LEU A 52 -20.63 6.14 7.77
N LYS A 53 -21.81 6.77 7.63
CA LYS A 53 -23.03 6.26 8.28
C LYS A 53 -23.34 4.82 7.88
N LYS A 54 -23.28 4.52 6.58
CA LYS A 54 -23.53 3.19 6.02
C LYS A 54 -22.53 2.17 6.56
N MET A 55 -21.27 2.56 6.78
CA MET A 55 -20.26 1.71 7.40
C MET A 55 -20.58 1.45 8.88
N LEU A 56 -20.96 2.48 9.65
CA LEU A 56 -21.33 2.33 11.06
C LEU A 56 -22.55 1.40 11.23
N ASP A 57 -23.55 1.56 10.35
CA ASP A 57 -24.73 0.70 10.28
C ASP A 57 -24.34 -0.74 9.89
N HIS A 58 -23.43 -0.92 8.92
CA HIS A 58 -22.91 -2.23 8.50
C HIS A 58 -22.17 -2.96 9.63
N LEU A 59 -21.42 -2.23 10.45
CA LEU A 59 -20.76 -2.74 11.64
C LEU A 59 -21.70 -2.93 12.83
N LYS A 60 -22.99 -2.58 12.69
CA LYS A 60 -24.02 -2.65 13.74
C LYS A 60 -23.64 -1.89 15.01
N LEU A 61 -22.87 -0.82 14.86
CA LEU A 61 -22.49 0.04 15.97
C LEU A 61 -23.68 0.93 16.34
N LYS A 62 -23.72 1.37 17.61
CA LYS A 62 -24.69 2.38 18.09
C LYS A 62 -24.01 3.62 18.63
N GLN A 63 -22.77 3.48 19.10
CA GLN A 63 -21.94 4.54 19.65
C GLN A 63 -20.46 4.20 19.49
N ILE A 64 -19.60 5.22 19.45
CA ILE A 64 -18.13 5.10 19.45
C ILE A 64 -17.58 6.09 20.45
N GLY A 65 -16.73 5.63 21.38
CA GLY A 65 -16.13 6.52 22.40
C GLY A 65 -17.15 7.26 23.26
N GLY A 66 -18.32 6.66 23.50
CA GLY A 66 -19.45 7.29 24.22
C GLY A 66 -20.31 8.24 23.39
N LEU A 67 -19.96 8.53 22.13
CA LEU A 67 -20.74 9.36 21.22
C LEU A 67 -21.73 8.52 20.43
N LYS A 68 -23.00 8.93 20.39
CA LYS A 68 -24.02 8.35 19.52
C LYS A 68 -23.64 8.56 18.04
N ILE A 69 -23.98 7.60 17.18
CA ILE A 69 -23.73 7.70 15.73
C ILE A 69 -24.28 8.99 15.14
N GLU A 70 -25.49 9.39 15.52
CA GLU A 70 -26.10 10.63 15.04
C GLU A 70 -25.21 11.86 15.31
N THR A 71 -24.59 11.92 16.49
CA THR A 71 -23.64 12.99 16.83
C THR A 71 -22.40 12.91 15.96
N ILE A 72 -21.84 11.72 15.75
CA ILE A 72 -20.65 11.50 14.90
C ILE A 72 -20.93 11.95 13.46
N ILE A 73 -22.09 11.60 12.90
CA ILE A 73 -22.48 11.98 11.54
C ILE A 73 -22.69 13.50 11.43
N ARG A 74 -23.33 14.13 12.41
CA ARG A 74 -23.49 15.59 12.45
C ARG A 74 -22.14 16.32 12.51
N LEU A 75 -21.22 15.85 13.35
CA LEU A 75 -19.87 16.41 13.45
C LEU A 75 -19.08 16.19 12.15
N SER A 76 -19.16 15.01 11.56
CA SER A 76 -18.48 14.68 10.31
C SER A 76 -18.96 15.58 9.18
N ARG A 77 -20.29 15.78 9.07
CA ARG A 77 -20.87 16.72 8.11
C ARG A 77 -20.38 18.14 8.34
N PHE A 78 -20.34 18.59 9.59
CA PHE A 78 -19.85 19.92 9.93
C PHE A 78 -18.40 20.12 9.49
N VAL A 79 -17.50 19.18 9.81
CA VAL A 79 -16.08 19.27 9.41
C VAL A 79 -15.93 19.30 7.89
N MET A 80 -16.68 18.45 7.18
CA MET A 80 -16.56 18.36 5.73
C MET A 80 -17.09 19.59 5.00
N GLN A 81 -18.21 20.14 5.46
CA GLN A 81 -18.83 21.32 4.84
C GLN A 81 -18.17 22.63 5.23
N ASN A 82 -17.33 22.65 6.27
CA ASN A 82 -16.65 23.87 6.75
C ASN A 82 -15.13 23.78 6.59
N ASN A 83 -14.71 23.28 5.44
CA ASN A 83 -13.30 23.11 5.12
C ASN A 83 -12.76 24.35 4.38
N TYR A 84 -12.11 25.24 5.12
CA TYR A 84 -11.54 26.48 4.61
C TYR A 84 -10.01 26.45 4.70
N PHE A 85 -9.33 26.97 3.69
CA PHE A 85 -7.87 27.12 3.70
C PHE A 85 -7.46 28.48 3.13
N SER A 86 -6.28 28.95 3.50
CA SER A 86 -5.69 30.18 2.97
C SER A 86 -4.55 29.86 2.02
N TYR A 87 -4.54 30.47 0.84
CA TYR A 87 -3.43 30.43 -0.10
C TYR A 87 -3.23 31.82 -0.70
N ASP A 88 -1.98 32.28 -0.74
CA ASP A 88 -1.61 33.61 -1.25
C ASP A 88 -2.45 34.77 -0.65
N GLY A 89 -2.64 34.72 0.67
CA GLY A 89 -3.42 35.74 1.39
C GLY A 89 -4.94 35.72 1.15
N GLN A 90 -5.45 34.80 0.33
CA GLN A 90 -6.88 34.63 0.05
C GLN A 90 -7.43 33.40 0.76
N PHE A 91 -8.70 33.49 1.16
CA PHE A 91 -9.43 32.36 1.77
C PHE A 91 -10.29 31.65 0.73
N TYR A 92 -10.20 30.32 0.75
CA TYR A 92 -10.95 29.44 -0.14
C TYR A 92 -11.79 28.47 0.68
N HIS A 93 -12.99 28.19 0.17
CA HIS A 93 -13.86 27.16 0.71
C HIS A 93 -13.82 25.94 -0.21
N GLN A 94 -13.39 24.80 0.33
CA GLN A 94 -13.39 23.55 -0.43
C GLN A 94 -14.81 22.98 -0.48
N ILE A 95 -15.41 22.99 -1.68
CA ILE A 95 -16.80 22.56 -1.92
C ILE A 95 -16.94 21.08 -2.32
N ARG A 96 -15.83 20.41 -2.67
CA ARG A 96 -15.77 18.98 -3.05
C ARG A 96 -14.56 18.32 -2.41
N GLY A 97 -14.70 17.05 -2.02
CA GLY A 97 -13.65 16.36 -1.28
C GLY A 97 -13.48 16.86 0.14
N GLY A 98 -12.44 16.38 0.80
CA GLY A 98 -11.97 16.89 2.08
C GLY A 98 -10.50 17.30 2.04
N ALA A 99 -10.04 17.93 3.12
CA ALA A 99 -8.66 18.37 3.25
C ALA A 99 -7.74 17.14 3.26
N MET A 100 -6.73 17.15 2.40
CA MET A 100 -5.63 16.18 2.47
C MET A 100 -4.96 16.29 3.84
N GLY A 101 -4.64 15.14 4.46
CA GLY A 101 -4.10 15.08 5.81
C GLY A 101 -5.15 15.11 6.93
N SER A 102 -6.43 15.36 6.63
CA SER A 102 -7.51 15.22 7.62
C SER A 102 -7.76 13.74 7.94
N PRO A 103 -7.67 13.32 9.23
CA PRO A 103 -7.99 11.94 9.62
C PRO A 103 -9.42 11.52 9.26
N LEU A 104 -10.36 12.47 9.28
CA LEU A 104 -11.75 12.22 8.90
C LEU A 104 -11.86 11.93 7.40
N THR A 105 -11.21 12.74 6.56
CA THR A 105 -11.25 12.57 5.10
C THR A 105 -10.69 11.21 4.69
N LEU A 106 -9.58 10.78 5.29
CA LEU A 106 -9.04 9.43 5.10
C LEU A 106 -10.05 8.34 5.48
N THR A 107 -10.69 8.48 6.65
CA THR A 107 -11.64 7.49 7.15
C THR A 107 -12.86 7.38 6.23
N MET A 108 -13.40 8.50 5.79
CA MET A 108 -14.56 8.53 4.90
C MET A 108 -14.22 8.04 3.50
N ALA A 109 -13.08 8.43 2.92
CA ALA A 109 -12.66 7.92 1.61
C ALA A 109 -12.53 6.39 1.64
N ASN A 110 -12.00 5.82 2.72
CA ASN A 110 -11.98 4.37 2.90
C ASN A 110 -13.37 3.74 3.03
N CYS A 111 -14.31 4.40 3.71
CA CYS A 111 -15.70 3.94 3.78
C CYS A 111 -16.36 3.98 2.41
N TYR A 112 -16.13 5.05 1.65
CA TYR A 112 -16.63 5.24 0.29
C TYR A 112 -16.12 4.14 -0.64
N MET A 113 -14.80 3.96 -0.70
CA MET A 113 -14.15 2.93 -1.49
C MET A 113 -14.58 1.52 -1.10
N PHE A 114 -14.78 1.25 0.20
CA PHE A 114 -15.27 -0.05 0.66
C PHE A 114 -16.62 -0.42 0.03
N PHE A 115 -17.53 0.54 -0.17
CA PHE A 115 -18.82 0.25 -0.80
C PHE A 115 -18.73 0.19 -2.33
N TYR A 116 -17.91 1.06 -2.93
CA TYR A 116 -17.62 1.07 -4.37
C TYR A 116 -17.02 -0.27 -4.84
N GLU A 117 -16.05 -0.81 -4.11
CA GLU A 117 -15.25 -1.96 -4.55
C GLU A 117 -15.93 -3.33 -4.33
N ARG A 118 -17.08 -3.40 -3.65
CA ARG A 118 -17.67 -4.69 -3.21
C ARG A 118 -17.92 -5.64 -4.36
N ASP A 119 -18.46 -5.15 -5.47
CA ASP A 119 -18.81 -5.99 -6.60
C ASP A 119 -17.60 -6.32 -7.46
N ILE A 120 -16.62 -5.41 -7.52
CA ILE A 120 -15.30 -5.67 -8.14
C ILE A 120 -14.63 -6.84 -7.41
N VAL A 121 -14.50 -6.74 -6.08
CA VAL A 121 -13.90 -7.78 -5.23
C VAL A 121 -14.60 -9.13 -5.44
N LYS A 122 -15.93 -9.17 -5.48
CA LYS A 122 -16.66 -10.42 -5.72
C LYS A 122 -16.35 -11.00 -7.09
N GLN A 123 -16.33 -10.17 -8.15
CA GLN A 123 -16.02 -10.62 -9.51
C GLN A 123 -14.61 -11.23 -9.59
N ILE A 124 -13.63 -10.57 -8.99
CA ILE A 124 -12.24 -11.05 -8.95
C ILE A 124 -12.12 -12.35 -8.17
N ASN A 125 -12.68 -12.40 -6.96
CA ASN A 125 -12.62 -13.60 -6.11
C ASN A 125 -13.32 -14.81 -6.74
N ASN A 126 -14.47 -14.60 -7.39
CA ASN A 126 -15.20 -15.68 -8.09
C ASN A 126 -14.41 -16.25 -9.27
N SER A 127 -13.41 -15.53 -9.77
CA SER A 127 -12.52 -15.95 -10.85
C SER A 127 -11.18 -16.49 -10.34
N ASN A 128 -11.07 -16.78 -9.04
CA ASN A 128 -9.84 -17.18 -8.36
C ASN A 128 -8.71 -16.15 -8.53
N GLY A 129 -9.03 -14.86 -8.68
CA GLY A 129 -8.05 -13.78 -8.61
C GLY A 129 -7.86 -13.25 -7.19
N LEU A 130 -6.93 -12.32 -7.03
CA LEU A 130 -6.75 -11.54 -5.80
C LEU A 130 -7.04 -10.07 -6.08
N TYR A 131 -7.67 -9.41 -5.12
CA TYR A 131 -7.87 -7.97 -5.08
C TYR A 131 -7.39 -7.47 -3.73
N PHE A 132 -6.52 -6.46 -3.74
CA PHE A 132 -6.06 -5.76 -2.56
C PHE A 132 -6.06 -4.26 -2.81
N ARG A 133 -6.39 -3.49 -1.77
CA ARG A 133 -6.27 -2.04 -1.78
C ARG A 133 -5.42 -1.56 -0.62
N TYR A 134 -4.55 -0.60 -0.88
CA TYR A 134 -3.86 0.21 0.11
C TYR A 134 -4.28 1.66 -0.11
N ILE A 135 -5.23 2.16 0.68
CA ILE A 135 -5.78 3.51 0.53
C ILE A 135 -6.35 3.75 -0.88
N ASP A 136 -5.62 4.42 -1.77
CA ASP A 136 -5.91 4.80 -3.16
C ASP A 136 -5.23 3.87 -4.18
N ASP A 137 -4.21 3.11 -3.77
CA ASP A 137 -3.55 2.12 -4.61
C ASP A 137 -4.30 0.78 -4.58
N ILE A 138 -4.63 0.22 -5.74
CA ILE A 138 -5.27 -1.09 -5.89
C ILE A 138 -4.33 -2.04 -6.63
N PHE A 139 -4.26 -3.28 -6.15
CA PHE A 139 -3.53 -4.39 -6.76
C PHE A 139 -4.51 -5.51 -7.12
N ILE A 140 -4.47 -5.96 -8.36
CA ILE A 140 -5.26 -7.09 -8.86
C ILE A 140 -4.34 -8.08 -9.58
N VAL A 141 -4.52 -9.37 -9.30
CA VAL A 141 -3.96 -10.45 -10.13
C VAL A 141 -5.05 -11.45 -10.48
N ILE A 142 -5.18 -11.75 -11.77
CA ILE A 142 -6.25 -12.60 -12.29
C ILE A 142 -5.87 -13.18 -13.67
N ASN A 143 -6.26 -14.42 -13.94
CA ASN A 143 -5.96 -15.11 -15.20
C ASN A 143 -6.99 -14.83 -16.31
N TRP A 144 -7.48 -13.59 -16.40
CA TRP A 144 -8.34 -13.18 -17.50
C TRP A 144 -7.52 -12.74 -18.71
N PRO A 145 -8.06 -12.86 -19.93
CA PRO A 145 -7.48 -12.18 -21.08
C PRO A 145 -7.40 -10.67 -20.82
N VAL A 146 -6.27 -10.04 -21.15
CA VAL A 146 -6.02 -8.60 -20.89
C VAL A 146 -7.14 -7.72 -21.43
N ARG A 147 -7.60 -7.98 -22.65
CA ARG A 147 -8.75 -7.28 -23.28
C ARG A 147 -10.03 -7.35 -22.45
N HIS A 148 -10.24 -8.44 -21.72
CA HIS A 148 -11.40 -8.59 -20.85
C HIS A 148 -11.22 -7.78 -19.58
N LEU A 149 -10.02 -7.81 -18.98
CA LEU A 149 -9.72 -7.01 -17.78
C LEU A 149 -9.86 -5.50 -18.06
N LEU A 150 -9.28 -4.99 -19.16
CA LEU A 150 -9.42 -3.59 -19.57
C LEU A 150 -10.90 -3.18 -19.72
N LYS A 151 -11.69 -3.99 -20.44
CA LYS A 151 -13.13 -3.75 -20.60
C LYS A 151 -13.89 -3.73 -19.26
N GLN A 152 -13.45 -4.51 -18.27
CA GLN A 152 -14.07 -4.49 -16.95
C GLN A 152 -13.64 -3.26 -16.15
N ILE A 153 -12.37 -2.86 -16.21
CA ILE A 153 -11.90 -1.60 -15.61
C ILE A 153 -12.64 -0.40 -16.18
N ASP A 154 -12.84 -0.36 -17.50
CA ASP A 154 -13.68 0.64 -18.16
C ASP A 154 -15.10 0.65 -17.58
N ARG A 155 -15.71 -0.51 -17.33
CA ARG A 155 -17.04 -0.58 -16.70
C ARG A 155 -17.03 -0.12 -15.26
N TRP A 156 -16.00 -0.48 -14.48
CA TRP A 156 -15.85 -0.05 -13.09
C TRP A 156 -15.71 1.46 -12.99
N ASN A 157 -15.04 2.10 -13.96
CA ASN A 157 -14.97 3.56 -14.12
C ASN A 157 -16.35 4.22 -14.33
N HIS A 158 -17.40 3.47 -14.64
CA HIS A 158 -18.78 3.98 -14.76
C HIS A 158 -19.66 3.64 -13.54
N PHE A 159 -19.13 2.95 -12.52
CA PHE A 159 -19.88 2.66 -11.30
C PHE A 159 -20.15 3.92 -10.48
N ASP A 160 -19.27 4.92 -10.59
CA ASP A 160 -19.35 6.17 -9.86
C ASP A 160 -18.61 7.26 -10.63
N GLU A 161 -19.29 8.38 -10.91
CA GLU A 161 -18.70 9.53 -11.63
C GLU A 161 -17.57 10.23 -10.86
N ASN A 162 -17.46 9.98 -9.55
CA ASN A 162 -16.46 10.59 -8.67
C ASN A 162 -15.20 9.74 -8.53
N ILE A 163 -15.21 8.49 -9.02
CA ILE A 163 -14.09 7.57 -8.93
C ILE A 163 -13.53 7.31 -10.31
N LYS A 164 -12.27 7.72 -10.51
CA LYS A 164 -11.52 7.40 -11.71
C LYS A 164 -10.40 6.43 -11.37
N LEU A 165 -10.38 5.32 -12.08
CA LEU A 165 -9.37 4.27 -12.03
C LEU A 165 -8.41 4.46 -13.20
N SER A 166 -7.12 4.52 -12.89
CA SER A 166 -6.02 4.56 -13.85
C SER A 166 -5.17 3.30 -13.72
N GLU A 167 -5.27 2.39 -14.68
CA GLU A 167 -4.60 1.09 -14.63
C GLU A 167 -3.22 1.06 -15.28
N ASN A 168 -2.37 0.20 -14.75
CA ASN A 168 -1.14 -0.27 -15.38
C ASN A 168 -1.11 -1.81 -15.29
N ILE A 169 -1.12 -2.47 -16.45
CA ILE A 169 -1.17 -3.92 -16.58
C ILE A 169 0.11 -4.41 -17.24
N SER A 170 0.85 -5.28 -16.55
CA SER A 170 2.15 -5.77 -17.01
C SER A 170 2.51 -7.09 -16.33
N SER A 171 3.46 -7.84 -16.88
CA SER A 171 4.09 -8.98 -16.20
C SER A 171 5.02 -8.53 -15.07
N ILE A 172 5.39 -7.24 -15.07
CA ILE A 172 6.24 -6.57 -14.09
C ILE A 172 5.54 -5.31 -13.60
N VAL A 173 5.31 -5.20 -12.30
CA VAL A 173 4.68 -4.02 -11.67
C VAL A 173 5.34 -3.69 -10.35
N ASP A 174 5.25 -2.42 -9.96
CA ASP A 174 5.63 -1.96 -8.64
C ASP A 174 4.37 -1.62 -7.84
N PHE A 175 4.29 -2.05 -6.58
CA PHE A 175 3.16 -1.76 -5.69
C PHE A 175 3.66 -1.54 -4.27
N LEU A 176 3.38 -0.37 -3.69
CA LEU A 176 4.00 0.09 -2.44
C LEU A 176 5.54 0.10 -2.54
N ASP A 177 6.23 -0.65 -1.69
CA ASP A 177 7.68 -0.85 -1.68
C ASP A 177 8.09 -2.23 -2.23
N LEU A 178 7.25 -2.83 -3.08
CA LEU A 178 7.50 -4.12 -3.73
C LEU A 178 7.65 -3.98 -5.23
N HIS A 179 8.65 -4.66 -5.75
CA HIS A 179 8.76 -5.02 -7.15
C HIS A 179 8.23 -6.44 -7.33
N ILE A 180 7.32 -6.64 -8.29
CA ILE A 180 6.63 -7.91 -8.52
C ILE A 180 6.74 -8.27 -10.00
N GLU A 181 7.26 -9.44 -10.28
CA GLU A 181 7.45 -9.95 -11.63
C GLU A 181 6.98 -11.40 -11.77
N ASN A 182 6.45 -11.71 -12.94
CA ASN A 182 6.13 -13.06 -13.36
C ASN A 182 7.22 -13.55 -14.34
N GLN A 183 8.17 -14.32 -13.84
CA GLN A 183 9.25 -14.93 -14.62
C GLN A 183 8.77 -16.29 -15.14
N ASP A 184 8.06 -16.28 -16.27
CA ASP A 184 7.56 -17.49 -16.94
C ASP A 184 6.76 -18.44 -16.04
N GLY A 185 5.84 -17.88 -15.24
CA GLY A 185 4.99 -18.63 -14.31
C GLY A 185 5.61 -18.78 -12.91
N GLN A 186 6.78 -18.18 -12.66
CA GLN A 186 7.40 -18.10 -11.34
C GLN A 186 7.28 -16.68 -10.78
N LEU A 187 6.79 -16.59 -9.54
CA LEU A 187 6.67 -15.30 -8.86
C LEU A 187 8.05 -14.84 -8.40
N PHE A 188 8.53 -13.73 -8.97
CA PHE A 188 9.70 -13.02 -8.49
C PHE A 188 9.27 -11.76 -7.73
N THR A 189 9.86 -11.53 -6.56
CA THR A 189 9.61 -10.32 -5.77
C THR A 189 10.91 -9.78 -5.20
N THR A 190 11.06 -8.46 -5.19
CA THR A 190 12.17 -7.76 -4.51
C THR A 190 11.69 -6.41 -3.95
N ILE A 191 12.58 -5.66 -3.32
CA ILE A 191 12.28 -4.31 -2.83
C ILE A 191 12.22 -3.35 -4.02
N TYR A 192 11.18 -2.53 -4.06
CA TYR A 192 11.11 -1.39 -4.98
C TYR A 192 11.49 -0.10 -4.28
N GLN A 193 12.27 0.74 -4.98
CA GLN A 193 12.58 2.11 -4.58
C GLN A 193 12.23 3.02 -5.75
N LYS A 194 11.47 4.09 -5.48
CA LYS A 194 11.14 5.08 -6.51
C LYS A 194 12.43 5.69 -7.07
N PRO A 195 12.48 6.10 -8.36
CA PRO A 195 13.67 6.73 -8.94
C PRO A 195 14.14 8.00 -8.20
N SER A 196 13.22 8.68 -7.50
CA SER A 196 13.52 9.84 -6.65
C SER A 196 14.02 9.49 -5.24
N TYR A 197 14.14 8.20 -4.92
CA TYR A 197 14.62 7.77 -3.62
C TYR A 197 16.09 8.15 -3.46
N GLU A 198 16.36 8.96 -2.43
CA GLU A 198 17.71 9.20 -1.98
C GLU A 198 18.07 8.16 -0.92
N PRO A 199 19.28 7.58 -0.97
CA PRO A 199 19.76 6.60 0.02
C PRO A 199 20.12 7.29 1.34
N TYR A 200 19.27 8.19 1.83
CA TYR A 200 19.47 8.94 3.06
C TYR A 200 18.93 8.16 4.24
N TYR A 201 19.84 7.78 5.14
CA TYR A 201 19.53 7.20 6.43
C TYR A 201 19.98 8.14 7.53
N LEU A 202 19.57 7.87 8.77
CA LEU A 202 20.05 8.59 9.93
C LEU A 202 21.60 8.59 9.94
N PRO A 203 22.28 9.74 9.76
CA PRO A 203 23.73 9.76 9.66
C PRO A 203 24.40 9.20 10.91
N PHE A 204 25.47 8.43 10.75
CA PHE A 204 26.11 7.78 11.89
C PHE A 204 26.71 8.78 12.89
N ASN A 205 27.12 9.95 12.43
CA ASN A 205 27.65 11.04 13.26
C ASN A 205 26.57 11.89 13.95
N SER A 206 25.29 11.60 13.72
CA SER A 206 24.20 12.29 14.43
C SER A 206 24.14 11.89 15.92
N ILE A 207 23.66 12.78 16.78
CA ILE A 207 23.51 12.59 18.23
C ILE A 207 22.25 11.78 18.55
N HIS A 208 22.14 10.60 17.94
CA HIS A 208 21.07 9.65 18.20
C HIS A 208 21.62 8.40 18.89
N PRO A 209 20.84 7.79 19.80
CA PRO A 209 21.21 6.54 20.44
C PRO A 209 21.64 5.46 19.45
N LEU A 210 22.68 4.69 19.81
CA LEU A 210 23.23 3.66 18.93
C LEU A 210 22.21 2.59 18.54
N HIS A 211 21.25 2.28 19.42
CA HIS A 211 20.21 1.29 19.14
C HIS A 211 19.32 1.69 17.94
N MET A 212 19.09 2.98 17.70
CA MET A 212 18.34 3.45 16.52
C MET A 212 19.10 3.16 15.23
N LYS A 213 20.41 3.42 15.22
CA LYS A 213 21.31 3.14 14.09
C LYS A 213 21.38 1.64 13.79
N LYS A 214 21.45 0.80 14.83
CA LYS A 214 21.35 -0.68 14.68
C LYS A 214 20.00 -1.12 14.12
N ASN A 215 18.91 -0.52 14.61
CA ASN A 215 17.55 -0.88 14.19
C ASN A 215 17.25 -0.53 12.73
N ILE A 216 17.88 0.51 12.17
CA ILE A 216 17.78 0.81 10.73
C ILE A 216 18.30 -0.38 9.92
N ILE A 217 19.51 -0.83 10.22
CA ILE A 217 20.14 -1.97 9.54
C ILE A 217 19.28 -3.23 9.68
N PHE A 218 18.87 -3.53 10.92
CA PHE A 218 18.03 -4.70 11.20
C PHE A 218 16.71 -4.67 10.43
N THR A 219 15.99 -3.53 10.44
CA THR A 219 14.69 -3.42 9.78
C THR A 219 14.81 -3.50 8.27
N MET A 220 15.83 -2.90 7.67
CA MET A 220 16.06 -2.96 6.22
C MET A 220 16.39 -4.37 5.75
N LEU A 221 17.29 -5.08 6.45
CA LEU A 221 17.60 -6.47 6.12
C LEU A 221 16.40 -7.40 6.37
N LEU A 222 15.64 -7.18 7.45
CA LEU A 222 14.42 -7.95 7.71
C LEU A 222 13.37 -7.72 6.62
N ARG A 223 13.25 -6.51 6.08
CA ARG A 223 12.41 -6.23 4.92
C ARG A 223 12.89 -6.99 3.69
N ALA A 224 14.19 -6.94 3.39
CA ALA A 224 14.77 -7.67 2.25
C ALA A 224 14.50 -9.17 2.34
N ILE A 225 14.71 -9.79 3.50
CA ILE A 225 14.43 -11.22 3.74
C ILE A 225 12.95 -11.55 3.53
N ARG A 226 12.05 -10.63 3.87
CA ARG A 226 10.61 -10.84 3.73
C ARG A 226 10.10 -10.65 2.31
N TYR A 227 10.78 -9.83 1.51
CA TYR A 227 10.31 -9.37 0.20
C TYR A 227 10.98 -10.13 -0.93
N CYS A 228 12.28 -10.42 -0.80
CA CYS A 228 13.06 -11.10 -1.83
C CYS A 228 12.60 -12.55 -1.96
N SER A 229 12.21 -12.95 -3.18
CA SER A 229 11.84 -14.34 -3.47
C SER A 229 13.06 -15.25 -3.62
N THR A 230 14.23 -14.70 -3.91
CA THR A 230 15.49 -15.43 -4.10
C THR A 230 16.59 -14.93 -3.17
N PHE A 231 17.55 -15.81 -2.87
CA PHE A 231 18.71 -15.43 -2.06
C PHE A 231 19.61 -14.42 -2.78
N GLN A 232 19.74 -14.53 -4.12
CA GLN A 232 20.52 -13.57 -4.90
C GLN A 232 19.92 -12.15 -4.80
N ALA A 233 18.62 -12.00 -4.98
CA ALA A 233 17.95 -10.70 -4.82
C ALA A 233 18.16 -10.12 -3.41
N TYR A 234 18.17 -10.96 -2.38
CA TYR A 234 18.51 -10.54 -1.02
C TYR A 234 19.96 -10.04 -0.90
N LEU A 235 20.93 -10.73 -1.53
CA LEU A 235 22.32 -10.30 -1.52
C LEU A 235 22.51 -8.97 -2.24
N ASP A 236 21.82 -8.76 -3.35
CA ASP A 236 21.84 -7.50 -4.10
C ASP A 236 21.29 -6.35 -3.24
N GLU A 237 20.14 -6.56 -2.58
CA GLU A 237 19.56 -5.59 -1.64
C GLU A 237 20.45 -5.33 -0.41
N ARG A 238 21.16 -6.35 0.07
CA ARG A 238 22.13 -6.23 1.16
C ARG A 238 23.31 -5.35 0.76
N GLU A 239 23.80 -5.46 -0.48
CA GLU A 239 24.89 -4.61 -0.97
C GLU A 239 24.41 -3.17 -1.24
N ASN A 240 23.20 -3.01 -1.80
CA ASN A 240 22.56 -1.69 -1.93
C ASN A 240 22.47 -0.97 -0.58
N LEU A 241 22.02 -1.69 0.47
CA LEU A 241 21.97 -1.17 1.83
C LEU A 241 23.37 -0.81 2.36
N ARG A 242 24.39 -1.65 2.12
CA ARG A 242 25.77 -1.40 2.55
C ARG A 242 26.30 -0.10 1.94
N MET A 243 26.11 0.10 0.64
CA MET A 243 26.52 1.32 -0.05
C MET A 243 25.81 2.55 0.51
N ALA A 244 24.50 2.47 0.72
CA ALA A 244 23.74 3.55 1.33
C ALA A 244 24.21 3.87 2.76
N LEU A 245 24.48 2.88 3.61
CA LEU A 245 25.01 3.08 4.96
C LEU A 245 26.40 3.74 4.94
N MET A 246 27.27 3.37 4.00
CA MET A 246 28.59 3.99 3.82
C MET A 246 28.47 5.48 3.48
N VAL A 247 27.55 5.85 2.57
CA VAL A 247 27.24 7.25 2.24
C VAL A 247 26.76 8.02 3.48
N ASN A 248 26.03 7.35 4.37
CA ASN A 248 25.59 7.90 5.66
C ASN A 248 26.63 7.79 6.79
N LYS A 249 27.91 7.56 6.45
CA LYS A 249 29.07 7.56 7.35
C LYS A 249 29.09 6.43 8.39
N TYR A 250 28.37 5.33 8.16
CA TYR A 250 28.44 4.16 9.04
C TYR A 250 29.82 3.49 8.91
N PRO A 251 30.52 3.17 10.02
CA PRO A 251 31.81 2.48 9.95
C PRO A 251 31.67 1.08 9.36
N ASN A 252 32.56 0.69 8.44
CA ASN A 252 32.53 -0.64 7.80
C ASN A 252 32.47 -1.80 8.80
N LYS A 253 33.26 -1.74 9.87
CA LYS A 253 33.25 -2.75 10.94
C LYS A 253 31.88 -2.88 11.58
N PHE A 254 31.22 -1.75 11.85
CA PHE A 254 29.88 -1.72 12.43
C PHE A 254 28.84 -2.30 11.47
N ILE A 255 28.92 -1.98 10.17
CA ILE A 255 28.01 -2.55 9.16
C ILE A 255 28.14 -4.08 9.14
N HIS A 256 29.37 -4.60 9.05
CA HIS A 256 29.64 -6.03 9.00
C HIS A 256 29.11 -6.76 10.25
N GLU A 257 29.43 -6.26 11.46
CA GLU A 257 28.93 -6.82 12.71
C GLU A 257 27.40 -6.85 12.78
N GLN A 258 26.73 -5.79 12.29
CA GLN A 258 25.26 -5.76 12.29
C GLN A 258 24.64 -6.70 11.25
N PHE A 259 25.26 -6.86 10.08
CA PHE A 259 24.80 -7.78 9.04
C PHE A 259 24.83 -9.22 9.55
N ASP A 260 25.95 -9.64 10.14
CA ASP A 260 26.12 -10.99 10.69
C ASP A 260 25.15 -11.25 11.85
N HIS A 261 24.96 -10.24 12.71
CA HIS A 261 24.00 -10.34 13.81
C HIS A 261 22.55 -10.60 13.33
N VAL A 262 22.14 -10.05 12.18
CA VAL A 262 20.80 -10.33 11.62
C VAL A 262 20.67 -11.78 11.20
N LEU A 263 21.68 -12.33 10.52
CA LEU A 263 21.66 -13.73 10.05
C LEU A 263 21.62 -14.71 11.23
N LEU A 264 22.46 -14.48 12.24
CA LEU A 264 22.47 -15.26 13.47
C LEU A 264 21.13 -15.20 14.19
N LYS A 265 20.54 -14.01 14.31
CA LYS A 265 19.25 -13.82 14.99
C LYS A 265 18.08 -14.50 14.26
N LEU A 266 18.20 -14.71 12.95
CA LEU A 266 17.17 -15.33 12.12
C LEU A 266 17.45 -16.80 11.80
N ASN A 267 18.52 -17.39 12.36
CA ASN A 267 18.95 -18.77 12.12
C ASN A 267 19.10 -19.11 10.63
N ILE A 268 19.69 -18.20 9.85
CA ILE A 268 19.93 -18.42 8.41
C ILE A 268 21.33 -19.03 8.24
N ASP A 269 21.40 -20.36 8.21
CA ASP A 269 22.64 -21.15 8.10
C ASP A 269 23.08 -21.36 6.64
N GLN A 270 23.24 -20.29 5.85
CA GLN A 270 23.91 -20.39 4.56
C GLN A 270 25.22 -19.59 4.59
N PRO A 271 26.34 -20.18 4.12
CA PRO A 271 27.59 -19.45 4.04
C PRO A 271 27.39 -18.29 3.06
N LEU A 272 27.54 -17.07 3.56
CA LEU A 272 27.84 -15.92 2.73
C LEU A 272 29.21 -16.19 2.09
N THR A 273 29.22 -16.75 0.88
CA THR A 273 30.46 -16.82 0.09
C THR A 273 31.00 -15.43 -0.18
#